data_AF-A0A2Z5UEM0-F1
#
_entry.id   AF-A0A2Z5UEM0-F1
#
_cell.length_a   1.000
_cell.length_b   1.000
_cell.length_c   1.000
_cell.angle_alpha   90.00
_cell.angle_beta   90.00
_cell.angle_gamma   90.00
#
_symmetry.space_group_name_H-M   'P 1'
#
loop_
_entity.id
_entity.type
_entity.pdbx_description
1 polymer ?
#
loop_
_entity_poly.entity_id
_entity_poly.type
_entity_poly.pdbx_seq_one_letter_code
_entity_poly.pdbx_strand_id
1 'polypeptide(L)'
;MDQVFAPNAPYLRWTGMKTASQMDEQKGYHRLFSGAMLGIRNPTTHEFGWVEDPEVALELIVFAQHLLRKAKAADNDVGKADKSQ
;
A
#
# COMPACT_ATOMS: atom_id res chain seq x y z
N MET A 1 -6.64 1.24 5.22
CA MET A 1 -5.41 1.64 4.49
C MET A 1 -5.06 3.11 4.68
N ASP A 2 -6.06 3.99 4.81
CA ASP A 2 -5.84 5.45 4.76
C ASP A 2 -4.95 6.03 5.85
N GLN A 3 -4.95 5.46 7.05
CA GLN A 3 -4.06 5.92 8.13
C GLN A 3 -2.59 5.47 7.93
N VAL A 4 -2.36 4.33 7.25
CA VAL A 4 -1.01 3.75 7.12
C VAL A 4 -0.14 4.60 6.20
N PHE A 5 -0.72 5.11 5.12
CA PHE A 5 -0.01 5.87 4.09
C PHE A 5 -0.55 7.29 3.93
N ALA A 6 -1.20 7.82 4.98
CA ALA A 6 -1.82 9.15 4.96
C ALA A 6 -0.84 10.23 4.45
N PRO A 7 -1.32 11.22 3.68
CA PRO A 7 -0.49 12.35 3.27
C PRO A 7 0.11 13.11 4.45
N ASN A 8 -0.61 13.13 5.57
CA ASN A 8 -0.22 13.78 6.82
C ASN A 8 -0.02 12.70 7.89
N ALA A 9 1.19 12.60 8.43
CA ALA A 9 1.59 11.64 9.47
C ALA A 9 1.33 10.15 9.12
N PRO A 10 1.89 9.62 8.00
CA PRO A 10 1.78 8.20 7.69
C PRO A 10 2.54 7.34 8.70
N TYR A 11 2.02 6.15 9.02
CA TYR A 11 2.76 5.14 9.79
C TYR A 11 3.91 4.52 9.00
N LEU A 12 3.77 4.45 7.67
CA LEU A 12 4.78 3.92 6.76
C LEU A 12 5.09 4.94 5.68
N ARG A 13 6.37 5.27 5.53
CA ARG A 13 6.86 6.12 4.45
C ARG A 13 8.14 5.55 3.82
N TRP A 14 8.35 5.83 2.55
CA TRP A 14 9.55 5.40 1.81
C TRP A 14 10.62 6.48 1.68
N THR A 15 10.23 7.73 1.87
CA THR A 15 11.11 8.89 1.67
C THR A 15 10.81 9.95 2.73
N GLY A 16 11.62 11.00 2.78
CA GLY A 16 11.37 12.14 3.66
C GLY A 16 10.16 13.01 3.29
N MET A 17 9.45 12.71 2.18
CA MET A 17 8.26 13.46 1.72
C MET A 17 8.46 14.98 1.63
N LYS A 18 9.68 15.42 1.26
CA LYS A 18 10.04 16.85 1.18
C LYS A 18 9.81 17.44 -0.21
N THR A 19 9.83 16.59 -1.24
CA THR A 19 9.67 17.01 -2.64
C THR A 19 8.32 16.56 -3.20
N ALA A 20 7.85 17.21 -4.27
CA ALA A 20 6.63 16.82 -4.96
C ALA A 20 6.66 15.35 -5.41
N SER A 21 7.76 14.92 -6.04
CA SER A 21 7.93 13.53 -6.48
C SER A 21 7.86 12.52 -5.33
N GLN A 22 8.41 12.86 -4.16
CA GLN A 22 8.35 12.02 -2.96
C GLN A 22 6.92 11.91 -2.40
N MET A 23 6.18 13.02 -2.38
CA MET A 23 4.77 13.03 -1.99
C MET A 23 3.90 12.25 -2.98
N ASP A 24 4.20 12.36 -4.28
CA ASP A 24 3.47 11.63 -5.31
C ASP A 24 3.76 10.13 -5.28
N GLU A 25 5.00 9.72 -4.97
CA GLU A 25 5.32 8.32 -4.70
C GLU A 25 4.50 7.78 -3.52
N GLN A 26 4.46 8.52 -2.40
CA GLN A 26 3.67 8.15 -1.23
C GLN A 26 2.18 7.96 -1.58
N LYS A 27 1.58 8.93 -2.27
CA LYS A 27 0.17 8.88 -2.72
C LYS A 27 -0.07 7.74 -3.71
N GLY A 28 0.88 7.50 -4.61
CA GLY A 28 0.80 6.43 -5.61
C GLY A 28 0.74 5.07 -4.94
N TYR A 29 1.67 4.78 -4.02
CA TYR A 29 1.66 3.52 -3.30
C TYR A 29 0.46 3.39 -2.37
N HIS A 30 0.02 4.45 -1.70
CA HIS A 30 -1.26 4.43 -0.94
C HIS A 30 -2.41 3.92 -1.81
N ARG A 31 -2.54 4.43 -3.04
CA ARG A 31 -3.58 4.00 -3.99
C ARG A 31 -3.39 2.56 -4.47
N LEU A 32 -2.17 2.14 -4.79
CA LEU A 32 -1.89 0.77 -5.20
C LEU A 32 -2.26 -0.23 -4.11
N PHE A 33 -1.84 0.03 -2.87
CA PHE A 33 -2.17 -0.81 -1.73
C PHE A 33 -3.68 -0.85 -1.44
N SER A 34 -4.35 0.30 -1.50
CA SER A 34 -5.80 0.38 -1.27
C SER A 34 -6.59 -0.30 -2.39
N GLY A 35 -6.18 -0.07 -3.64
CA GLY A 35 -6.75 -0.71 -4.83
C GLY A 35 -6.55 -2.22 -4.83
N ALA A 36 -5.39 -2.72 -4.39
CA ALA A 36 -5.17 -4.17 -4.25
C ALA A 36 -6.14 -4.79 -3.25
N MET A 37 -6.42 -4.12 -2.12
CA MET A 37 -7.38 -4.61 -1.15
C MET A 37 -8.81 -4.61 -1.71
N LEU A 38 -9.22 -3.53 -2.35
CA LEU A 38 -10.58 -3.36 -2.85
C LEU A 38 -10.87 -4.19 -4.10
N GLY A 39 -9.94 -4.26 -5.04
CA GLY A 39 -10.14 -4.85 -6.36
C GLY A 39 -9.63 -6.28 -6.51
N ILE A 40 -8.77 -6.76 -5.61
CA ILE A 40 -8.21 -8.12 -5.68
C ILE A 40 -8.65 -8.93 -4.45
N ARG A 41 -8.34 -8.45 -3.24
CA ARG A 41 -8.64 -9.22 -2.01
C ARG A 41 -10.14 -9.26 -1.68
N ASN A 42 -10.89 -8.19 -1.89
CA ASN A 42 -12.31 -8.18 -1.51
C ASN A 42 -13.17 -9.10 -2.37
N PRO A 43 -13.05 -9.10 -3.72
CA PRO A 43 -13.81 -10.02 -4.56
C PRO A 43 -13.57 -11.49 -4.24
N THR A 44 -12.33 -11.89 -3.92
CA THR A 44 -12.01 -13.29 -3.56
C THR A 44 -12.72 -13.79 -2.31
N THR A 45 -13.24 -12.91 -1.45
CA THR A 45 -14.01 -13.31 -0.27
C THR A 45 -15.50 -13.49 -0.52
N HIS A 46 -15.99 -13.10 -1.71
CA HIS A 46 -17.41 -13.11 -2.04
C HIS A 46 -17.73 -13.93 -3.30
N GLU A 47 -16.76 -14.10 -4.20
CA GLU A 47 -16.94 -14.80 -5.47
C GLU A 47 -16.05 -16.05 -5.53
N PHE A 48 -16.68 -17.22 -5.72
CA PHE A 48 -15.95 -18.45 -6.04
C PHE A 48 -15.45 -18.37 -7.49
N GLY A 49 -14.20 -18.76 -7.74
CA GLY A 49 -13.63 -18.74 -9.08
C GLY A 49 -13.19 -17.35 -9.58
N TRP A 50 -12.95 -16.39 -8.69
CA TRP A 50 -12.54 -15.04 -9.10
C TRP A 50 -11.17 -15.02 -9.83
N VAL A 51 -10.23 -15.89 -9.46
CA VAL A 51 -9.02 -16.17 -10.24
C VAL A 51 -8.93 -17.66 -10.51
N GLU A 52 -9.21 -18.06 -11.74
CA GLU A 52 -9.07 -19.45 -12.19
C GLU A 52 -7.91 -19.62 -13.18
N ASP A 53 -7.54 -18.56 -13.89
CA ASP A 53 -6.40 -18.56 -14.79
C ASP A 53 -5.08 -18.55 -13.99
N PRO A 54 -4.22 -19.59 -14.14
CA PRO A 54 -2.93 -19.65 -13.48
C PRO A 54 -2.00 -18.48 -13.81
N GLU A 55 -2.08 -17.91 -15.01
CA GLU A 55 -1.24 -16.77 -15.41
C GLU A 55 -1.64 -15.51 -14.64
N VAL A 56 -2.95 -15.22 -14.57
CA VAL A 56 -3.48 -14.12 -13.76
C VAL A 56 -3.16 -14.33 -12.27
N ALA A 57 -3.26 -15.55 -11.77
CA ALA A 57 -2.88 -15.86 -10.39
C ALA A 57 -1.40 -15.53 -10.12
N LEU A 58 -0.51 -15.89 -11.04
CA LEU A 58 0.91 -15.58 -10.93
C LEU A 58 1.17 -14.07 -10.94
N GLU A 59 0.53 -13.32 -11.85
CA GLU A 59 0.64 -11.85 -11.90
C GLU A 59 0.25 -11.19 -10.58
N LEU A 60 -0.87 -11.61 -10.00
CA LEU A 60 -1.36 -11.08 -8.73
C LEU A 60 -0.43 -11.44 -7.56
N ILE A 61 0.16 -12.63 -7.55
CA ILE A 61 1.17 -13.03 -6.57
C ILE A 61 2.43 -12.18 -6.71
N VAL A 62 2.90 -11.94 -7.94
CA VAL A 62 4.07 -11.09 -8.19
C VAL A 62 3.79 -9.64 -7.77
N PHE A 63 2.59 -9.13 -8.05
CA PHE A 63 2.19 -7.80 -7.61
C PHE A 63 2.12 -7.71 -6.07
N ALA A 64 1.54 -8.72 -5.41
CA ALA A 64 1.52 -8.80 -3.95
C ALA A 64 2.93 -8.87 -3.34
N GLN A 65 3.85 -9.62 -3.97
CA GLN A 65 5.26 -9.67 -3.59
C GLN A 65 5.93 -8.29 -3.71
N HIS A 66 5.67 -7.55 -4.79
CA HIS A 66 6.19 -6.19 -4.95
C HIS A 66 5.71 -5.25 -3.85
N LEU A 67 4.40 -5.27 -3.55
CA LEU A 67 3.81 -4.48 -2.48
C LEU A 67 4.39 -4.88 -1.11
N LEU A 68 4.57 -6.18 -0.83
CA LEU A 68 5.19 -6.66 0.40
C LEU A 68 6.63 -6.14 0.54
N ARG A 69 7.42 -6.16 -0.53
CA ARG A 69 8.78 -5.61 -0.52
C ARG A 69 8.78 -4.11 -0.22
N LYS A 70 7.85 -3.36 -0.81
CA LYS A 70 7.69 -1.93 -0.50
C LYS A 70 7.30 -1.74 0.97
N ALA A 71 6.34 -2.48 1.50
CA ALA A 71 5.94 -2.37 2.90
C ALA A 71 7.11 -2.64 3.86
N LYS A 72 7.94 -3.66 3.58
CA LYS A 72 9.13 -4.00 4.39
C LYS A 72 10.25 -2.95 4.32
N ALA A 73 10.36 -2.26 3.19
CA ALA A 73 11.36 -1.22 2.98
C ALA A 73 10.91 0.16 3.50
N ALA A 74 9.67 0.29 3.97
CA ALA A 74 9.18 1.53 4.54
C ALA A 74 9.76 1.73 5.95
N ASP A 75 10.13 2.97 6.26
CA ASP A 75 10.45 3.35 7.63
C ASP A 75 9.17 3.35 8.45
N ASN A 76 9.24 2.71 9.63
CA ASN A 76 8.20 2.78 10.65
C ASN A 76 8.33 4.11 11.40
N ASP A 77 8.02 5.22 10.74
CA ASP A 77 7.95 6.50 11.43
C ASP A 77 6.62 6.54 12.18
N VAL A 78 6.71 6.29 13.48
CA VAL A 78 5.57 6.20 14.38
C VAL A 78 4.72 7.46 14.15
N GLY A 79 3.45 7.32 13.78
CA GLY A 79 2.46 8.40 13.63
C GLY A 79 2.17 9.20 14.92
N LYS A 80 3.16 9.36 15.79
CA LYS A 80 3.22 10.39 16.83
C LYS A 80 3.53 11.70 16.13
N ALA A 81 2.46 12.41 15.79
CA ALA A 81 2.48 13.82 16.15
C ALA A 81 2.97 13.90 17.59
N ASP A 82 4.07 14.58 17.78
CA ASP A 82 4.52 15.05 19.08
C ASP A 82 3.30 15.72 19.75
N LYS A 83 2.79 15.11 20.83
CA LYS A 83 1.75 15.73 21.68
C LYS A 83 2.40 16.80 22.55
N SER A 84 3.18 17.69 21.94
CA SER A 84 3.86 18.80 22.57
C SER A 84 3.20 20.11 22.15
N GLN A 85 1.95 20.30 22.59
CA GLN A 85 1.35 21.59 22.91
C GLN A 85 0.04 21.38 23.67
#